data_AF-A0A4C1VK85-F1
#
_entry.id   AF-A0A4C1VK85-F1
#
_cell.length_a   1.000
_cell.length_b   1.000
_cell.length_c   1.000
_cell.angle_alpha   90.00
_cell.angle_beta   90.00
_cell.angle_gamma   90.00
#
_symmetry.space_group_name_H-M   'P 1'
#
loop_
_entity.id
_entity.type
_entity.pdbx_description
1 polymer ?
#
loop_
_entity_poly.entity_id
_entity_poly.type
_entity_poly.pdbx_seq_one_letter_code
_entity_poly.pdbx_strand_id
1 'polypeptide(L)'
;MHVEVMYGMDTQHLPILVTVGSGTSNSPPETIRVVLRDTAPRATTLLPSSTSCRGGLPLNIKRKLRLKRRLHKLWTRTRCPKLKKELNGLSRSISEAVRDYRGANWEATINRAGESAKNLNQLCRQLTRAAAPKCPITDRSGVRRYDAKTRAEVITEHLAEQFTPNPPATSPNLQEHHA
;
A
#
# COMPACT_ATOMS: atom_id res chain seq x y z
N MET A 1 2.65 8.50 -48.03
CA MET A 1 3.66 7.64 -47.39
C MET A 1 4.91 8.46 -47.18
N HIS A 2 5.25 8.73 -45.92
CA HIS A 2 6.59 9.09 -45.46
C HIS A 2 6.55 9.04 -43.94
N VAL A 3 7.42 8.23 -43.32
CA VAL A 3 7.66 8.24 -41.88
C VAL A 3 9.16 8.15 -41.70
N GLU A 4 9.77 9.20 -41.15
CA GLU A 4 11.13 9.15 -40.62
C GLU A 4 11.08 8.65 -39.18
N VAL A 5 11.95 7.70 -38.83
CA VAL A 5 12.14 7.21 -37.46
C VAL A 5 13.52 7.66 -36.99
N MET A 6 13.58 8.68 -36.14
CA MET A 6 14.80 9.06 -35.44
C MET A 6 15.06 8.09 -34.28
N TYR A 7 16.15 7.34 -34.34
CA TYR A 7 16.62 6.52 -33.21
C TYR A 7 17.49 7.37 -32.28
N GLY A 8 16.95 7.72 -31.11
CA GLY A 8 17.75 8.17 -29.97
C GLY A 8 18.28 6.95 -29.22
N MET A 9 19.61 6.77 -29.23
CA MET A 9 20.29 5.79 -28.38
C MET A 9 20.31 6.29 -26.93
N ASP A 10 20.16 5.36 -25.99
CA ASP A 10 20.22 5.54 -24.53
C ASP A 10 18.96 6.10 -23.84
N THR A 11 18.06 5.20 -23.43
CA THR A 11 17.78 4.83 -22.02
C THR A 11 16.46 4.05 -21.94
N GLN A 12 16.53 2.81 -21.43
CA GLN A 12 15.47 1.91 -20.96
C GLN A 12 14.01 2.43 -20.98
N HIS A 13 13.34 2.37 -22.12
CA HIS A 13 11.89 2.34 -22.21
C HIS A 13 11.46 1.09 -22.99
N LEU A 14 10.58 0.30 -22.37
CA LEU A 14 9.89 -0.81 -23.04
C LEU A 14 9.11 -0.26 -24.25
N PRO A 15 9.10 -0.94 -25.41
CA PRO A 15 8.26 -0.52 -26.52
C PRO A 15 6.79 -0.59 -26.11
N ILE A 16 6.09 0.53 -26.26
CA ILE A 16 4.64 0.59 -26.15
C ILE A 16 4.08 -0.14 -27.37
N LEU A 17 3.48 -1.31 -27.14
CA LEU A 17 2.69 -2.02 -28.14
C LEU A 17 1.44 -1.18 -28.44
N VAL A 18 1.44 -0.45 -29.55
CA VAL A 18 0.25 0.24 -30.05
C VAL A 18 -0.56 -0.75 -30.89
N THR A 19 -1.51 -1.42 -30.25
CA THR A 19 -2.52 -2.21 -30.95
C THR A 19 -3.51 -1.27 -31.63
N VAL A 20 -3.55 -1.28 -32.96
CA VAL A 20 -4.61 -0.62 -33.74
C VAL A 20 -5.88 -1.44 -33.60
N GLY A 21 -6.85 -0.92 -32.82
CA GLY A 21 -8.17 -1.51 -32.67
C GLY A 21 -9.09 -1.12 -33.83
N SER A 22 -9.45 -2.09 -34.67
CA SER A 22 -10.62 -2.01 -35.54
C SER A 22 -11.89 -2.04 -34.68
N GLY A 23 -12.75 -1.04 -34.86
CA GLY A 23 -13.92 -0.81 -34.03
C GLY A 23 -14.98 -1.91 -34.14
N THR A 24 -15.38 -2.44 -32.99
CA THR A 24 -16.77 -2.86 -32.71
C THR A 24 -17.08 -2.50 -31.27
N SER A 25 -17.99 -1.55 -31.08
CA SER A 25 -18.53 -1.16 -29.78
C SER A 25 -19.25 -2.36 -29.15
N ASN A 26 -18.67 -2.92 -28.09
CA ASN A 26 -19.37 -3.80 -27.17
C ASN A 26 -19.00 -3.38 -25.74
N SER A 27 -19.73 -2.39 -25.23
CA SER A 27 -19.80 -2.16 -23.79
C SER A 27 -20.21 -3.46 -23.10
N PRO A 28 -19.61 -3.84 -21.96
CA PRO A 28 -20.13 -4.97 -21.19
C PRO A 28 -21.60 -4.68 -20.83
N PRO A 29 -22.50 -5.67 -20.90
CA PRO A 29 -23.87 -5.50 -20.45
C PRO A 29 -23.89 -5.07 -18.98
N GLU A 30 -24.77 -4.12 -18.64
CA GLU A 30 -24.98 -3.55 -17.30
C GLU A 30 -24.99 -4.60 -16.18
N THR A 31 -25.46 -5.81 -16.49
CA THR A 31 -25.50 -6.98 -15.60
C THR A 31 -24.13 -7.32 -14.99
N ILE A 32 -23.03 -7.24 -15.74
CA ILE A 32 -21.68 -7.58 -15.22
C ILE A 32 -21.20 -6.50 -14.23
N ARG A 33 -21.58 -5.23 -14.45
CA ARG A 33 -21.22 -4.12 -13.56
C ARG A 33 -21.95 -4.19 -12.23
N VAL A 34 -23.21 -4.63 -12.24
CA VAL A 34 -24.02 -4.81 -11.03
C VAL A 34 -23.53 -6.02 -10.22
N VAL A 35 -23.28 -7.16 -10.86
CA VAL A 35 -22.76 -8.37 -10.19
C VAL A 35 -21.38 -8.13 -9.56
N LEU A 36 -20.52 -7.33 -10.20
CA LEU A 36 -19.22 -6.95 -9.61
C LEU A 36 -19.37 -6.01 -8.39
N ARG A 37 -20.37 -5.12 -8.39
CA ARG A 37 -20.67 -4.25 -7.25
C ARG A 37 -21.22 -5.02 -6.05
N ASP A 38 -22.02 -6.06 -6.30
CA ASP A 38 -22.67 -6.83 -5.24
C ASP A 38 -21.79 -7.95 -4.66
N THR A 39 -20.80 -8.44 -5.43
CA THR A 39 -19.91 -9.54 -4.98
C THR A 39 -18.62 -9.05 -4.29
N ALA A 40 -18.12 -7.86 -4.63
CA ALA A 40 -16.93 -7.26 -4.02
C ALA A 40 -16.97 -7.13 -2.48
N PRO A 41 -18.08 -6.69 -1.84
CA PRO A 41 -18.12 -6.57 -0.38
C PRO A 41 -18.26 -7.92 0.34
N ARG A 42 -18.67 -9.00 -0.36
CA ARG A 42 -18.92 -10.31 0.26
C ARG A 42 -17.70 -11.23 0.29
N ALA A 43 -16.74 -11.02 -0.61
CA ALA A 43 -15.46 -11.76 -0.64
C ALA A 43 -14.33 -11.05 0.14
N THR A 44 -14.51 -9.78 0.50
CA THR A 44 -13.49 -9.01 1.21
C THR A 44 -13.68 -9.18 2.71
N THR A 45 -13.04 -10.19 3.30
CA THR A 45 -12.83 -10.23 4.75
C THR A 45 -12.03 -9.00 5.13
N LEU A 46 -12.72 -7.96 5.62
CA LEU A 46 -12.12 -6.76 6.19
C LEU A 46 -11.29 -7.22 7.40
N LEU A 47 -10.01 -7.52 7.17
CA LEU A 47 -9.06 -7.54 8.28
C LEU A 47 -9.21 -6.17 8.94
N PRO A 48 -9.54 -6.10 10.24
CA PRO A 48 -9.60 -4.83 10.93
C PRO A 48 -8.25 -4.17 10.68
N SER A 49 -8.28 -3.06 9.94
CA SER A 49 -7.11 -2.21 9.74
C SER A 49 -6.59 -1.99 11.14
N SER A 50 -5.42 -2.57 11.43
CA SER A 50 -4.79 -2.44 12.72
C SER A 50 -4.80 -0.96 13.03
N THR A 51 -5.62 -0.56 13.99
CA THR A 51 -5.47 0.70 14.68
C THR A 51 -4.23 0.53 15.55
N SER A 52 -3.09 0.29 14.92
CA SER A 52 -1.80 0.70 15.42
C SER A 52 -1.92 2.20 15.49
N CYS A 53 -2.55 2.65 16.58
CA CYS A 53 -2.59 4.02 17.03
C CYS A 53 -1.14 4.39 17.32
N ARG A 54 -0.36 4.62 16.26
CA ARG A 54 0.87 5.40 16.33
C ARG A 54 0.43 6.69 16.99
N GLY A 55 0.84 6.88 18.25
CA GLY A 55 0.40 7.96 19.11
C GLY A 55 0.24 9.24 18.30
N GLY A 56 -0.99 9.76 18.28
CA GLY A 56 -1.31 10.91 17.45
C GLY A 56 -0.38 12.06 17.78
N LEU A 57 0.28 12.64 16.77
CA LEU A 57 1.21 13.75 17.00
C LEU A 57 0.57 14.85 17.86
N PRO A 58 1.33 15.46 18.78
CA PRO A 58 0.90 16.64 19.53
C PRO A 58 0.30 17.73 18.64
N LEU A 59 -0.70 18.44 19.18
CA LEU A 59 -1.44 19.48 18.45
C LEU A 59 -0.54 20.62 17.97
N ASN A 60 0.49 20.99 18.74
CA ASN A 60 1.45 22.03 18.36
C ASN A 60 2.21 21.65 17.07
N ILE A 61 2.69 20.40 16.95
CA ILE A 61 3.39 19.90 15.75
C ILE A 61 2.42 19.84 14.57
N LYS A 62 1.18 19.36 14.79
CA LYS A 62 0.13 19.36 13.75
C LYS A 62 -0.17 20.77 13.24
N ARG A 63 -0.26 21.77 14.11
CA ARG A 63 -0.44 23.19 13.73
C ARG A 63 0.73 23.69 12.88
N LYS A 64 1.97 23.43 13.30
CA LYS A 64 3.18 23.80 12.53
C LYS A 64 3.20 23.12 11.15
N LEU A 65 2.83 21.84 11.04
CA LEU A 65 2.73 21.13 9.76
C LEU A 65 1.68 21.75 8.82
N ARG A 66 0.52 22.15 9.35
CA ARG A 66 -0.50 22.87 8.57
C ARG A 66 0.03 24.20 8.06
N LEU A 67 0.72 24.97 8.90
CA LEU A 67 1.34 26.23 8.52
C LEU A 67 2.42 26.03 7.44
N LYS A 68 3.30 25.03 7.60
CA LYS A 68 4.31 24.66 6.60
C LYS A 68 3.67 24.40 5.23
N ARG A 69 2.56 23.66 5.17
CA ARG A 69 1.83 23.40 3.92
C ARG A 69 1.25 24.68 3.31
N ARG A 70 0.69 25.58 4.12
CA ARG A 70 0.17 26.88 3.66
C ARG A 70 1.28 27.75 3.07
N LEU A 71 2.42 27.88 3.77
CA LEU A 71 3.57 28.64 3.29
C LEU A 71 4.19 28.02 2.03
N HIS A 72 4.26 26.69 1.94
CA HIS A 72 4.75 26.03 0.73
C HIS A 72 3.85 26.34 -0.49
N LYS A 73 2.51 26.30 -0.32
CA LYS A 73 1.58 26.69 -1.37
C LYS A 73 1.77 28.15 -1.79
N LEU A 74 1.94 29.06 -0.83
CA LEU A 74 2.16 30.47 -1.11
C LEU A 74 3.50 30.71 -1.82
N TRP A 75 4.59 30.12 -1.33
CA TRP A 75 5.91 30.21 -1.96
C TRP A 75 5.93 29.62 -3.38
N THR A 76 5.21 28.53 -3.62
CA THR A 76 5.12 27.94 -4.97
C THR A 76 4.49 28.93 -5.96
N ARG A 77 3.51 29.72 -5.50
CA ARG A 77 2.81 30.72 -6.31
C ARG A 77 3.59 32.03 -6.49
N THR A 78 4.18 32.55 -5.42
CA THR A 78 4.82 33.88 -5.43
C THR A 78 6.32 33.83 -5.68
N ARG A 79 6.97 32.68 -5.44
CA ARG A 79 8.42 32.47 -5.46
C ARG A 79 9.24 33.44 -4.61
N CYS A 80 8.63 34.17 -3.68
CA CYS A 80 9.36 35.18 -2.92
C CYS A 80 10.34 34.53 -1.89
N PRO A 81 11.59 35.02 -1.78
CA PRO A 81 12.61 34.45 -0.89
C PRO A 81 12.25 34.49 0.60
N LYS A 82 11.51 35.51 1.06
CA LYS A 82 11.09 35.63 2.46
C LYS A 82 10.28 34.42 2.94
N LEU A 83 9.30 33.99 2.14
CA LEU A 83 8.49 32.80 2.45
C LEU A 83 9.33 31.51 2.43
N LYS A 84 10.36 31.42 1.58
CA LYS A 84 11.28 30.29 1.59
C LYS A 84 12.10 30.25 2.89
N LYS A 85 12.57 31.40 3.38
CA LYS A 85 13.27 31.51 4.67
C LYS A 85 12.38 31.05 5.82
N GLU A 86 11.13 31.52 5.87
CA GLU A 86 10.14 31.10 6.88
C GLU A 86 9.81 29.61 6.78
N LEU A 87 9.61 29.08 5.57
CA LEU A 87 9.37 27.66 5.35
C LEU A 87 10.51 26.77 5.86
N ASN A 88 11.76 27.18 5.60
CA ASN A 88 12.95 26.50 6.10
C ASN A 88 13.06 26.61 7.62
N GLY A 89 12.74 27.78 8.20
CA GLY A 89 12.67 27.98 9.64
C GLY A 89 11.62 27.08 10.31
N LEU A 90 10.41 27.02 9.75
CA LEU A 90 9.36 26.11 10.22
C LEU A 90 9.76 24.65 10.08
N SER A 91 10.47 24.28 9.01
CA SER A 91 10.96 22.92 8.84
C SER A 91 11.91 22.52 9.96
N ARG A 92 12.86 23.39 10.34
CA ARG A 92 13.75 23.18 11.48
C ARG A 92 12.98 23.10 12.80
N SER A 93 12.08 24.04 13.04
CA SER A 93 11.26 24.08 14.26
C SER A 93 10.31 22.88 14.41
N ILE A 94 9.87 22.28 13.30
CA ILE A 94 9.11 21.02 13.32
C ILE A 94 10.03 19.86 13.67
N SER A 95 11.22 19.78 13.07
CA SER A 95 12.20 18.73 13.36
C SER A 95 12.64 18.75 14.82
N GLU A 96 12.90 19.94 15.38
CA GLU A 96 13.19 20.14 16.81
C GLU A 96 12.02 19.67 17.67
N ALA A 97 10.81 20.17 17.43
CA ALA A 97 9.64 19.78 18.23
C ALA A 97 9.33 18.26 18.16
N VAL A 98 9.58 17.61 17.02
CA VAL A 98 9.46 16.14 16.89
C VAL A 98 10.55 15.42 17.67
N ARG A 99 11.79 15.93 17.63
CA ARG A 99 12.91 15.38 18.41
C ARG A 99 12.63 15.48 19.90
N ASP A 100 12.21 16.64 20.38
CA ASP A 100 11.90 16.88 21.79
C ASP A 100 10.73 16.02 22.24
N TYR A 101 9.66 15.93 21.43
CA TYR A 101 8.51 15.07 21.74
C TYR A 101 8.91 13.60 21.82
N ARG A 102 9.69 13.11 20.86
CA ARG A 102 10.18 11.71 20.88
C ARG A 102 11.13 11.47 22.05
N GLY A 103 12.00 12.43 22.35
CA GLY A 103 12.90 12.40 23.50
C GLY A 103 12.13 12.30 24.80
N ALA A 104 11.21 13.23 25.05
CA ALA A 104 10.37 13.21 26.25
C ALA A 104 9.53 11.93 26.38
N ASN A 105 8.98 11.42 25.27
CA ASN A 105 8.25 10.15 25.27
C ASN A 105 9.18 8.96 25.57
N TRP A 106 10.42 9.00 25.08
CA TRP A 106 11.41 7.96 25.36
C TRP A 106 11.91 8.01 26.80
N GLU A 107 12.20 9.20 27.34
CA GLU A 107 12.54 9.40 28.75
C GLU A 107 11.44 8.89 29.67
N ALA A 108 10.17 9.20 29.38
CA ALA A 108 9.04 8.66 30.13
C ALA A 108 8.96 7.11 30.04
N THR A 109 9.33 6.54 28.89
CA THR A 109 9.40 5.08 28.72
C THR A 109 10.52 4.47 29.56
N ILE A 110 11.70 5.10 29.60
CA ILE A 110 12.84 4.67 30.43
C ILE A 110 12.48 4.76 31.91
N ASN A 111 11.94 5.89 32.37
CA ASN A 111 11.55 6.10 33.76
C ASN A 111 10.57 5.02 34.22
N ARG A 112 9.54 4.75 33.41
CA ARG A 112 8.57 3.67 33.67
C ARG A 112 9.19 2.28 33.69
N ALA A 113 10.17 2.03 32.82
CA ALA A 113 10.89 0.76 32.79
C ALA A 113 11.77 0.58 34.04
N GLY A 114 12.33 1.66 34.57
CA GLY A 114 13.13 1.69 35.80
C GLY A 114 12.34 1.39 37.08
N GLU A 115 11.01 1.56 37.07
CA GLU A 115 10.14 1.30 38.23
C GLU A 115 10.12 -0.18 38.65
N SER A 116 10.42 -1.12 37.75
CA SER A 116 10.38 -2.55 38.06
C SER A 116 11.29 -3.37 37.15
N ALA A 117 11.94 -4.39 37.71
CA ALA A 117 12.68 -5.39 36.95
C ALA A 117 11.81 -6.05 35.86
N LYS A 118 10.50 -6.22 36.07
CA LYS A 118 9.58 -6.76 35.06
C LYS A 118 9.42 -5.82 33.87
N ASN A 119 9.22 -4.51 34.13
CA ASN A 119 9.08 -3.48 33.09
C ASN A 119 10.37 -3.32 32.30
N LEU A 120 11.52 -3.34 32.98
CA LEU A 120 12.84 -3.31 32.35
C LEU A 120 13.04 -4.50 31.41
N ASN A 121 12.76 -5.72 31.88
CA ASN A 121 12.85 -6.93 31.05
C ASN A 121 11.90 -6.89 29.86
N GLN A 122 10.69 -6.33 30.03
CA GLN A 122 9.76 -6.12 28.93
C GLN A 122 10.31 -5.15 27.88
N LEU A 123 10.91 -4.02 28.31
CA LEU A 123 11.55 -3.05 27.41
C LEU A 123 12.74 -3.68 26.68
N CYS A 124 13.62 -4.40 27.38
CA CYS A 124 14.74 -5.14 26.77
C CYS A 124 14.24 -6.12 25.70
N ARG A 125 13.18 -6.88 25.98
CA ARG A 125 12.58 -7.77 24.98
C ARG A 125 12.04 -7.00 23.78
N GLN A 126 11.43 -5.84 23.96
CA GLN A 126 10.96 -5.00 22.86
C GLN A 126 12.11 -4.47 22.00
N LEU A 127 13.21 -4.06 22.62
CA LEU A 127 14.40 -3.54 21.93
C LEU A 127 15.18 -4.63 21.18
N THR A 128 15.28 -5.83 21.76
CA THR A 128 16.01 -6.96 21.15
C THR A 128 15.13 -7.77 20.19
N ARG A 129 13.82 -7.49 20.12
CA ARG A 129 12.92 -8.21 19.21
C ARG A 129 13.29 -7.89 17.75
N ALA A 130 14.10 -8.77 17.16
CA ALA A 130 14.34 -8.78 15.73
C ALA A 130 13.00 -8.94 15.00
N ALA A 131 12.86 -8.26 13.87
CA ALA A 131 11.75 -8.53 12.96
C ALA A 131 11.76 -10.02 12.63
N ALA A 132 10.58 -10.66 12.68
CA ALA A 132 10.48 -12.04 12.26
C ALA A 132 11.08 -12.16 10.84
N PRO A 133 11.94 -13.15 10.58
CA PRO A 133 12.47 -13.34 9.24
C PRO A 133 11.29 -13.45 8.28
N LYS A 134 11.39 -12.78 7.12
CA LYS A 134 10.38 -12.95 6.08
C LYS A 134 10.35 -14.43 5.70
N CYS A 135 9.26 -15.11 6.04
CA CYS A 135 9.11 -16.52 5.73
C CYS A 135 9.07 -16.74 4.21
N PRO A 136 9.68 -17.82 3.69
CA PRO A 136 9.53 -18.22 2.29
C PRO A 136 8.09 -18.56 1.93
N ILE A 137 7.83 -18.67 0.62
CA ILE A 137 6.52 -19.05 0.08
C ILE A 137 6.17 -20.47 0.52
N THR A 138 4.94 -20.65 0.96
CA THR A 138 4.39 -21.96 1.34
C THR A 138 3.66 -22.56 0.15
N ASP A 139 3.91 -23.83 -0.15
CA ASP A 139 3.16 -24.55 -1.18
C ASP A 139 1.76 -24.98 -0.68
N ARG A 140 0.99 -25.63 -1.55
CA ARG A 140 -0.35 -26.13 -1.26
C ARG A 140 -0.39 -27.17 -0.14
N SER A 141 0.73 -27.88 0.07
CA SER A 141 0.90 -28.88 1.14
C SER A 141 1.31 -28.26 2.48
N GLY A 142 1.48 -26.94 2.55
CA GLY A 142 1.91 -26.25 3.76
C GLY A 142 3.43 -26.23 3.96
N VAL A 143 4.22 -26.69 2.98
CA VAL A 143 5.68 -26.78 3.06
C VAL A 143 6.33 -25.50 2.55
N ARG A 144 7.30 -24.97 3.31
CA ARG A 144 8.05 -23.77 2.95
C ARG A 144 9.10 -24.07 1.88
N ARG A 145 9.04 -23.35 0.77
CA ARG A 145 9.96 -23.48 -0.37
C ARG A 145 10.97 -22.33 -0.39
N TYR A 146 12.25 -22.68 -0.21
CA TYR A 146 13.36 -21.72 -0.14
C TYR A 146 14.04 -21.50 -1.49
N ASP A 147 14.15 -22.56 -2.30
CA ASP A 147 14.82 -22.52 -3.59
C ASP A 147 14.05 -21.68 -4.62
N ALA A 148 14.78 -20.95 -5.48
CA ALA A 148 14.18 -20.01 -6.42
C ALA A 148 13.24 -20.69 -7.42
N LYS A 149 13.61 -21.87 -7.93
CA LYS A 149 12.81 -22.63 -8.90
C LYS A 149 11.53 -23.13 -8.25
N THR A 150 11.64 -23.76 -7.08
CA THR A 150 10.46 -24.28 -6.36
C THR A 150 9.46 -23.19 -5.98
N ARG A 151 9.92 -21.98 -5.65
CA ARG A 151 9.02 -20.82 -5.42
C ARG A 151 8.30 -20.38 -6.70
N ALA A 152 8.99 -20.39 -7.84
CA ALA A 152 8.39 -20.02 -9.12
C ALA A 152 7.30 -21.02 -9.53
N GLU A 153 7.52 -22.31 -9.27
CA GLU A 153 6.53 -23.36 -9.49
C GLU A 153 5.27 -23.15 -8.63
N VAL A 154 5.43 -22.87 -7.34
CA VAL A 154 4.29 -22.57 -6.43
C VAL A 154 3.50 -21.34 -6.90
N ILE A 155 4.19 -20.30 -7.37
CA ILE A 155 3.51 -19.11 -7.93
C ILE A 155 2.76 -19.49 -9.21
N THR A 156 3.37 -20.30 -10.08
CA THR A 156 2.77 -20.73 -11.34
C THR A 156 1.51 -21.56 -11.11
N GLU A 157 1.56 -22.52 -10.18
CA GLU A 157 0.40 -23.33 -9.77
C GLU A 157 -0.72 -22.44 -9.22
N HIS A 158 -0.40 -21.53 -8.30
CA HIS A 158 -1.39 -20.63 -7.71
C HIS A 158 -2.06 -19.74 -8.77
N LEU A 159 -1.30 -19.21 -9.72
CA LEU A 159 -1.86 -18.39 -10.81
C LEU A 159 -2.73 -19.22 -11.74
N ALA A 160 -2.32 -20.44 -12.11
CA ALA A 160 -3.13 -21.32 -12.94
C ALA A 160 -4.51 -21.58 -12.33
N GLU A 161 -4.57 -21.83 -11.02
CA GLU A 161 -5.84 -22.02 -10.31
C GLU A 161 -6.72 -20.76 -10.31
N GLN A 162 -6.14 -19.59 -10.00
CA GLN A 162 -6.90 -18.33 -9.94
C GLN A 162 -7.49 -17.92 -11.29
N PHE A 163 -6.83 -18.29 -12.40
CA PHE A 163 -7.24 -17.92 -13.75
C PHE A 163 -7.94 -19.04 -14.51
N THR A 164 -8.40 -20.10 -13.83
CA THR A 164 -9.25 -21.12 -14.45
C THR A 164 -10.71 -20.61 -14.51
N PRO A 165 -11.36 -20.56 -15.69
CA PRO A 165 -12.76 -20.15 -15.82
C PRO A 165 -13.69 -21.02 -14.98
N ASN A 166 -14.71 -20.42 -14.36
CA ASN A 166 -15.72 -21.16 -13.62
C ASN A 166 -16.49 -22.10 -14.57
N PRO A 167 -16.83 -23.33 -14.16
CA PRO A 167 -17.62 -24.21 -15.01
C PRO A 167 -18.99 -23.57 -15.34
N PRO A 168 -19.56 -23.85 -16.53
CA PRO A 168 -20.84 -23.29 -16.92
C PRO A 168 -21.92 -23.73 -15.92
N ALA A 169 -22.76 -22.78 -15.50
CA ALA A 169 -23.84 -23.06 -14.56
C ALA A 169 -24.81 -24.07 -15.20
N THR A 170 -24.85 -25.30 -14.68
CA THR A 170 -25.91 -26.25 -14.99
C THR A 170 -27.21 -25.65 -14.47
N SER A 171 -27.98 -25.04 -15.37
CA SER A 171 -29.28 -24.45 -15.05
C SER A 171 -30.23 -25.59 -14.64
N PRO A 172 -30.95 -25.50 -13.51
CA PRO A 172 -31.96 -26.50 -13.20
C PRO A 172 -33.08 -26.41 -14.23
N ASN A 173 -33.32 -27.57 -14.86
CA ASN A 173 -34.47 -27.98 -15.65
C ASN A 173 -35.68 -27.01 -15.57
N LEU A 174 -35.89 -26.24 -16.64
CA LEU A 174 -37.16 -25.57 -16.90
C LEU A 174 -38.20 -26.68 -17.15
N GLN A 175 -38.95 -27.05 -16.12
CA GLN A 175 -40.18 -27.83 -16.27
C GLN A 175 -41.17 -26.99 -17.09
N GLU A 176 -41.38 -27.41 -18.33
CA GLU A 176 -42.46 -26.95 -19.19
C GLU A 176 -43.81 -27.35 -18.57
N HIS A 177 -44.39 -26.45 -17.77
CA HIS A 177 -45.79 -26.55 -17.37
C HIS A 177 -46.67 -25.83 -18.40
N HIS A 178 -47.04 -26.55 -19.45
CA HIS A 178 -48.19 -26.20 -20.29
C HIS A 178 -49.44 -26.92 -19.76
N ALA A 179 -50.40 -26.14 -19.24
CA ALA A 179 -51.84 -26.42 -19.29
C ALA A 179 -52.59 -25.09 -19.13
#